data_AF-A0A366DVP0-F1
#
_entry.id   AF-A0A366DVP0-F1
#
_cell.length_a   1.000
_cell.length_b   1.000
_cell.length_c   1.000
_cell.angle_alpha   90.00
_cell.angle_beta   90.00
_cell.angle_gamma   90.00
#
_symmetry.space_group_name_H-M   'P 1'
#
loop_
_entity.id
_entity.type
_entity.pdbx_description
1 polymer ?
#
loop_
_entity_poly.entity_id
_entity_poly.type
_entity_poly.pdbx_seq_one_letter_code
_entity_poly.pdbx_strand_id
1 'polypeptide(L)'
;MDDGARLEVGAAIRMGLDLALALLEDTDSSLDGMLRRLARDTTRWAMDGVPIEDVQHAVHDGVKSGLAEMRERVGDPIPDCVPVVELLDLLTSVVSRAYLDADRALRPVRRIPAGWPPTGS
;
A
#
# COMPACT_ATOMS: atom_id res chain seq x y z
N MET A 1 -18.56 13.38 2.55
CA MET A 1 -17.63 12.57 1.75
C MET A 1 -16.77 13.55 0.99
N ASP A 2 -15.62 13.83 1.58
CA ASP A 2 -14.75 14.96 1.28
C ASP A 2 -13.98 14.74 -0.03
N ASP A 3 -13.84 15.79 -0.84
CA ASP A 3 -13.10 15.75 -2.12
C ASP A 3 -11.64 15.27 -1.96
N GLY A 4 -11.07 15.44 -0.76
CA GLY A 4 -9.73 14.92 -0.41
C GLY A 4 -9.65 13.39 -0.46
N ALA A 5 -10.66 12.68 0.04
CA ALA A 5 -10.68 11.21 0.00
C ALA A 5 -10.76 10.69 -1.44
N ARG A 6 -11.47 11.39 -2.33
CA ARG A 6 -11.56 11.03 -3.76
C ARG A 6 -10.23 11.22 -4.48
N LEU A 7 -9.47 12.25 -4.14
CA LEU A 7 -8.15 12.51 -4.71
C LEU A 7 -7.12 11.47 -4.24
N GLU A 8 -7.21 11.02 -2.99
CA GLU A 8 -6.32 9.99 -2.42
C GLU A 8 -6.61 8.61 -3.03
N VAL A 9 -7.88 8.25 -3.22
CA VAL A 9 -8.29 7.04 -3.96
C VAL A 9 -7.79 7.08 -5.41
N GLY A 10 -7.90 8.23 -6.10
CA GLY A 10 -7.37 8.39 -7.44
C GLY A 10 -5.85 8.25 -7.52
N ALA A 11 -5.13 8.71 -6.49
CA ALA A 11 -3.68 8.56 -6.39
C ALA A 11 -3.27 7.09 -6.14
N ALA A 12 -4.03 6.36 -5.32
CA ALA A 12 -3.81 4.95 -5.04
C ALA A 12 -4.04 4.08 -6.29
N ILE A 13 -5.11 4.34 -7.05
CA ILE A 13 -5.38 3.66 -8.33
C ILE A 13 -4.25 3.92 -9.32
N ARG A 14 -3.78 5.16 -9.45
CA ARG A 14 -2.67 5.49 -10.36
C ARG A 14 -1.35 4.83 -9.95
N MET A 15 -1.08 4.71 -8.64
CA MET A 15 0.08 3.95 -8.15
C MET A 15 -0.04 2.44 -8.43
N GLY A 16 -1.23 1.85 -8.26
CA GLY A 16 -1.48 0.45 -8.62
C GLY A 16 -1.28 0.19 -10.11
N LEU A 17 -1.65 1.15 -10.96
CA LEU A 17 -1.45 1.09 -12.41
C LEU A 17 0.03 1.24 -12.80
N ASP A 18 0.75 2.19 -12.22
CA ASP A 18 2.20 2.36 -12.43
C ASP A 18 2.98 1.08 -12.02
N LEU A 19 2.53 0.39 -10.97
CA LEU A 19 3.07 -0.90 -10.51
C LEU A 19 2.85 -2.03 -11.52
N ALA A 20 1.65 -2.14 -12.07
CA ALA A 20 1.34 -3.11 -13.10
C ALA A 20 2.16 -2.87 -14.38
N LEU A 21 2.43 -1.61 -14.71
CA LEU A 21 3.28 -1.23 -15.85
C LEU A 21 4.77 -1.51 -15.59
N ALA A 22 5.28 -1.28 -14.38
CA ALA A 22 6.68 -1.56 -14.04
C ALA A 22 7.04 -3.05 -14.09
N LEU A 23 6.09 -3.95 -13.78
CA LEU A 23 6.26 -5.39 -14.01
C LEU A 23 6.44 -5.74 -15.49
N LEU A 24 5.84 -4.95 -16.38
CA LEU A 24 5.85 -5.18 -17.82
C LEU A 24 7.21 -4.86 -18.44
N GLU A 25 7.95 -3.92 -17.84
CA GLU A 25 9.20 -3.38 -18.38
C GLU A 25 10.46 -4.06 -17.83
N ASP A 26 10.34 -5.18 -17.08
CA ASP A 26 11.44 -5.98 -16.53
C ASP A 26 12.59 -5.14 -15.96
N THR A 27 12.23 -4.10 -15.21
CA THR A 27 13.20 -3.17 -14.63
C THR A 27 13.18 -3.31 -13.12
N ASP A 28 14.02 -4.21 -12.59
CA ASP A 28 14.24 -4.43 -11.15
C ASP A 28 14.50 -3.12 -10.37
N SER A 29 15.12 -2.12 -11.03
CA SER A 29 15.35 -0.80 -10.43
C SER A 29 14.08 0.06 -10.26
N SER A 30 13.00 -0.22 -10.98
CA SER A 30 11.73 0.50 -10.90
C SER A 30 10.83 -0.05 -9.79
N LEU A 31 10.72 -1.38 -9.66
CA LEU A 31 9.84 -2.03 -8.67
C LEU A 31 10.21 -1.63 -7.24
N ASP A 32 11.50 -1.67 -6.92
CA ASP A 32 12.01 -1.42 -5.58
C ASP A 32 11.80 0.05 -5.14
N GLY A 33 11.98 1.00 -6.08
CA GLY A 33 11.66 2.42 -5.86
C GLY A 33 10.16 2.67 -5.70
N MET A 34 9.35 1.91 -6.43
CA MET A 34 7.90 2.01 -6.41
C MET A 34 7.31 1.45 -5.11
N LEU A 35 7.81 0.31 -4.62
CA LEU A 35 7.43 -0.25 -3.32
C LEU A 35 7.77 0.71 -2.17
N ARG A 36 8.94 1.37 -2.23
CA ARG A 36 9.31 2.41 -1.26
C ARG A 36 8.34 3.60 -1.28
N ARG A 37 7.91 4.02 -2.48
CA ARG A 37 6.94 5.11 -2.63
C ARG A 37 5.56 4.71 -2.09
N LEU A 38 5.09 3.52 -2.46
CA LEU A 38 3.84 2.96 -1.93
C LEU A 38 3.87 2.88 -0.40
N ALA A 39 4.96 2.41 0.20
CA ALA A 39 5.11 2.36 1.65
C ALA A 39 5.01 3.75 2.28
N ARG A 40 5.72 4.75 1.73
CA ARG A 40 5.68 6.14 2.23
C ARG A 40 4.27 6.73 2.15
N ASP A 41 3.62 6.61 1.00
CA ASP A 41 2.29 7.18 0.76
C ASP A 41 1.25 6.46 1.63
N THR A 42 1.35 5.14 1.78
CA THR A 42 0.49 4.35 2.66
C THR A 42 0.67 4.70 4.14
N THR A 43 1.90 4.90 4.60
CA THR A 43 2.14 5.37 5.99
C THR A 43 1.49 6.73 6.21
N ARG A 44 1.54 7.63 5.23
CA ARG A 44 0.83 8.92 5.29
C ARG A 44 -0.68 8.72 5.37
N TRP A 45 -1.28 7.90 4.51
CA TRP A 45 -2.71 7.59 4.53
C TRP A 45 -3.16 6.99 5.87
N ALA A 46 -2.36 6.08 6.43
CA ALA A 46 -2.62 5.50 7.74
C ALA A 46 -2.62 6.56 8.86
N MET A 47 -1.68 7.51 8.82
CA MET A 47 -1.64 8.63 9.77
C MET A 47 -2.80 9.62 9.57
N ASP A 48 -3.23 9.82 8.32
CA ASP A 48 -4.38 10.65 7.96
C ASP A 48 -5.74 9.95 8.26
N GLY A 49 -5.71 8.70 8.73
CA GLY A 49 -6.89 7.95 9.20
C GLY A 49 -7.66 7.21 8.11
N VAL A 50 -7.06 7.02 6.93
CA VAL A 50 -7.66 6.23 5.84
C VAL A 50 -7.75 4.75 6.26
N PRO A 51 -8.89 4.07 6.11
CA PRO A 51 -9.01 2.63 6.40
C PRO A 51 -8.08 1.78 5.52
N ILE A 52 -7.50 0.73 6.11
CA ILE A 52 -6.61 -0.19 5.37
C ILE A 52 -7.36 -0.92 4.25
N GLU A 53 -8.65 -1.26 4.47
CA GLU A 53 -9.47 -1.89 3.44
C GLU A 53 -9.63 -1.04 2.18
N ASP A 54 -9.72 0.28 2.30
CA ASP A 54 -9.88 1.19 1.16
C ASP A 54 -8.60 1.22 0.31
N VAL A 55 -7.43 1.23 0.97
CA VAL A 55 -6.13 1.19 0.29
C VAL A 55 -5.91 -0.17 -0.39
N GLN A 56 -6.23 -1.27 0.30
CA GLN A 56 -6.13 -2.61 -0.29
C GLN A 56 -7.08 -2.75 -1.48
N HIS A 57 -8.33 -2.30 -1.38
CA HIS A 57 -9.28 -2.33 -2.49
C HIS A 57 -8.76 -1.57 -3.71
N ALA A 58 -8.23 -0.35 -3.51
CA ALA A 58 -7.65 0.46 -4.58
C ALA A 58 -6.45 -0.22 -5.25
N VAL A 59 -5.60 -0.91 -4.48
CA VAL A 59 -4.48 -1.69 -5.03
C VAL A 59 -4.98 -2.86 -5.88
N HIS A 60 -5.96 -3.62 -5.38
CA HIS A 60 -6.57 -4.72 -6.12
C HIS A 60 -7.22 -4.23 -7.44
N ASP A 61 -7.95 -3.11 -7.39
CA ASP A 61 -8.58 -2.52 -8.58
C ASP A 61 -7.56 -1.99 -9.60
N GLY A 62 -6.45 -1.41 -9.12
CA GLY A 62 -5.35 -0.95 -9.96
C GLY A 62 -4.69 -2.10 -10.72
N VAL A 63 -4.36 -3.19 -10.03
CA VAL A 63 -3.77 -4.40 -10.65
C VAL A 63 -4.73 -5.04 -11.65
N LYS A 64 -6.03 -5.14 -11.30
CA LYS A 64 -7.05 -5.68 -12.21
C LYS A 64 -7.20 -4.84 -13.48
N SER A 65 -7.16 -3.52 -13.34
CA SER A 65 -7.25 -2.59 -14.48
C SER A 65 -6.01 -2.68 -15.37
N GLY A 66 -4.81 -2.71 -14.79
CA GLY A 66 -3.57 -2.89 -15.54
C GLY A 66 -3.51 -4.22 -16.31
N LEU A 67 -4.00 -5.31 -15.72
CA LEU A 67 -4.13 -6.61 -16.39
C LEU A 67 -5.10 -6.56 -17.57
N ALA A 68 -6.21 -5.82 -17.45
CA ALA A 68 -7.17 -5.62 -18.53
C ALA A 68 -6.56 -4.82 -19.69
N GLU A 69 -5.86 -3.71 -19.40
CA GLU A 69 -5.16 -2.91 -20.41
C GLU A 69 -4.05 -3.72 -21.11
N MET A 70 -3.31 -4.53 -20.36
CA MET A 70 -2.28 -5.40 -20.92
C MET A 70 -2.87 -6.42 -21.89
N ARG A 71 -4.00 -7.04 -21.53
CA ARG A 71 -4.72 -7.96 -22.41
C ARG A 71 -5.12 -7.29 -23.73
N GLU A 72 -5.59 -6.03 -23.67
CA GLU A 72 -5.93 -5.27 -24.86
C GLU A 72 -4.71 -4.97 -25.74
N ARG A 73 -3.53 -4.73 -25.13
CA ARG A 73 -2.30 -4.36 -25.84
C ARG A 73 -1.55 -5.54 -26.45
N VAL A 74 -1.43 -6.65 -25.73
CA VAL A 74 -0.58 -7.79 -26.10
C VAL A 74 -1.37 -8.88 -26.83
N GLY A 75 -2.70 -8.92 -26.66
CA GLY A 75 -3.52 -10.06 -27.09
C GLY A 75 -3.25 -11.31 -26.25
N ASP A 76 -3.92 -12.42 -26.56
CA ASP A 76 -3.63 -13.71 -25.91
C ASP A 76 -2.29 -14.28 -26.41
N PRO A 77 -1.50 -14.96 -25.56
CA PRO A 77 -1.85 -15.43 -24.22
C PRO A 77 -1.63 -14.40 -23.10
N ILE A 78 -2.54 -14.40 -22.12
CA ILE A 78 -2.37 -13.74 -20.82
C ILE A 78 -1.01 -14.16 -20.22
N PRO A 79 -0.21 -13.23 -19.69
CA PRO A 79 0.96 -13.57 -18.89
C PRO A 79 0.57 -14.49 -17.73
N ASP A 80 1.51 -15.33 -17.33
CA ASP A 80 1.31 -16.30 -16.25
C ASP A 80 0.73 -15.60 -15.01
N CYS A 81 -0.35 -16.15 -14.44
CA CYS A 81 -1.08 -15.50 -13.35
C CYS A 81 -0.30 -15.53 -12.04
N VAL A 82 0.65 -16.48 -11.89
CA VAL A 82 1.45 -16.69 -10.69
C VAL A 82 2.26 -15.42 -10.33
N PRO A 83 3.02 -14.80 -11.25
CA PRO A 83 3.66 -13.49 -11.03
C PRO A 83 2.72 -12.36 -10.58
N VAL A 84 1.49 -12.32 -11.08
CA VAL A 84 0.52 -11.26 -10.76
C VAL A 84 0.00 -11.41 -9.33
N VAL A 85 -0.29 -12.64 -8.92
CA VAL A 85 -0.72 -12.94 -7.55
C VAL A 85 0.41 -12.66 -6.56
N GLU A 86 1.65 -13.06 -6.88
CA GLU A 86 2.82 -12.78 -6.04
C GLU A 86 3.09 -11.28 -5.88
N LEU A 87 2.94 -10.49 -6.96
CA LEU A 87 3.01 -9.04 -6.83
C LEU A 87 1.92 -8.52 -5.91
N LEU A 88 0.67 -8.93 -6.11
CA LEU A 88 -0.45 -8.45 -5.31
C LEU A 88 -0.27 -8.75 -3.82
N ASP A 89 0.26 -9.94 -3.49
CA ASP A 89 0.63 -10.32 -2.13
C ASP A 89 1.76 -9.43 -1.59
N LEU A 90 2.77 -9.13 -2.39
CA LEU A 90 3.86 -8.21 -2.01
C LEU A 90 3.33 -6.81 -1.72
N LEU A 91 2.45 -6.27 -2.57
CA LEU A 91 1.83 -4.96 -2.38
C LEU A 91 0.96 -4.91 -1.13
N THR A 92 0.14 -5.93 -0.92
CA THR A 92 -0.72 -6.06 0.25
C THR A 92 0.11 -6.18 1.53
N SER A 93 1.25 -6.87 1.48
CA SER A 93 2.22 -6.98 2.57
C SER A 93 2.87 -5.63 2.89
N VAL A 94 3.29 -4.86 1.87
CA VAL A 94 3.84 -3.51 2.03
C VAL A 94 2.81 -2.58 2.68
N VAL A 95 1.56 -2.59 2.18
CA VAL A 95 0.47 -1.78 2.74
C VAL A 95 0.24 -2.14 4.21
N SER A 96 0.09 -3.43 4.51
CA SER A 96 -0.14 -3.92 5.87
C SER A 96 0.98 -3.52 6.83
N ARG A 97 2.24 -3.61 6.38
CA ARG A 97 3.40 -3.23 7.19
C ARG A 97 3.45 -1.72 7.44
N ALA A 98 3.16 -0.90 6.43
CA ALA A 98 3.10 0.55 6.56
C ALA A 98 2.04 1.00 7.58
N TYR A 99 0.88 0.35 7.61
CA TYR A 99 -0.16 0.58 8.62
C TYR A 99 0.27 0.18 10.03
N LEU A 100 0.95 -0.96 10.19
CA LEU A 100 1.49 -1.37 11.49
C LEU A 100 2.57 -0.41 12.01
N ASP A 101 3.42 0.10 11.12
CA ASP A 101 4.45 1.06 11.48
C ASP A 101 3.85 2.42 11.87
N ALA A 102 2.78 2.84 11.18
CA ALA A 102 2.01 4.02 11.56
C ALA A 102 1.34 3.86 12.94
N ASP A 103 0.68 2.72 13.23
CA ASP A 103 0.07 2.45 14.55
C ASP A 103 1.13 2.47 15.66
N ARG A 104 2.32 1.90 15.44
CA ARG A 104 3.44 1.96 16.40
C ARG A 104 3.91 3.40 16.64
N ALA A 105 3.98 4.23 15.61
CA ALA A 105 4.40 5.62 15.74
C ALA A 105 3.34 6.46 16.50
N LEU A 106 2.06 6.18 16.28
CA LEU A 106 0.93 6.88 16.90
C LEU A 106 0.64 6.42 18.33
N ARG A 107 1.08 5.22 18.73
CA ARG A 107 1.02 4.75 20.11
C ARG A 107 2.29 5.17 20.87
N PRO A 108 2.32 6.31 21.58
CA PRO A 108 3.42 6.56 22.49
C PRO A 108 3.41 5.46 23.55
N VAL A 109 4.53 4.73 23.65
CA VAL A 109 4.75 3.77 24.74
C VAL A 109 4.44 4.51 26.03
N ARG A 110 3.43 4.03 26.78
CA ARG A 110 3.09 4.55 28.10
C ARG A 110 4.30 4.29 28.99
N ARG A 111 5.25 5.22 29.03
CA ARG A 111 6.33 5.23 30.02
C ARG A 111 5.64 5.29 31.37
N ILE A 112 5.62 4.17 32.08
CA ILE A 112 5.34 4.19 33.51
C ILE A 112 6.40 5.13 34.10
N PRO A 113 6.02 6.26 34.72
CA PRO A 113 7.00 7.16 35.29
C PRO A 113 7.80 6.41 36.36
N ALA A 114 9.12 6.56 36.33
CA ALA A 114 10.02 6.03 37.35
C ALA A 114 9.66 6.71 38.69
N GLY A 115 8.80 6.07 39.48
CA GLY A 115 8.26 6.66 40.71
C GLY A 115 6.88 6.14 41.15
N TRP A 116 6.29 5.18 40.45
CA TRP A 116 5.06 4.50 40.87
C TRP A 116 5.40 3.11 41.47
N PRO A 117 4.79 2.66 42.60
CA PRO A 117 3.63 3.19 43.34
C PRO A 117 3.97 4.13 44.52
N PRO A 118 2.98 4.89 45.06
CA PRO A 118 3.19 5.75 46.22
C PRO A 118 3.59 4.92 47.44
N THR A 119 4.74 5.26 48.03
CA THR A 119 5.05 4.83 49.40
C THR A 119 4.12 5.59 50.34
N GLY A 120 3.08 4.90 50.79
CA GLY A 120 2.23 5.28 51.92
C GLY A 120 1.53 4.01 52.39
N SER A 121 1.58 3.59 53.65
CA SER A 121 2.04 4.25 54.87
C SER A 121 2.51 3.21 55.87
#